data_AF-A0A067ECA6-F1
#
_entry.id   AF-A0A067ECA6-F1
#
_cell.length_a   1.000
_cell.length_b   1.000
_cell.length_c   1.000
_cell.angle_alpha   90.00
_cell.angle_beta   90.00
_cell.angle_gamma   90.00
#
_symmetry.space_group_name_H-M   'P 1'
#
loop_
_entity.id
_entity.type
_entity.pdbx_description
1 polymer ?
#
loop_
_entity_poly.entity_id
_entity_poly.type
_entity_poly.pdbx_seq_one_letter_code
_entity_poly.pdbx_strand_id
1 'polypeptide(L)'
;MLTAAICGDVFASPPVDSILAGIHAVTGPMGCLLIVTNYTGDRLNFGLAAEQAKSEGYKVEIVIVGDDCALPPPRGIAGRRGLAGTILVNKIAGAAAAAGLSLADVAAEAKRASEMVGTMGVALSVCTLPGQVTSDRLGPGKMELGLGIHGEPGAAVADLQPVDVVVSHVLKQILSTETNYVPITRGNRVVLMINGLGATPVMELMIAAGKAVPNLQLEHGLAVERVYTGSFMTSLDMAGFSISIMKADEVILKHLDATTKAPHWPVGVDGNRPPAKIPVPMPPSHSMKSDECIS
;
A
#
# COMPACT_ATOMS: atom_id res chain seq x y z
N MET A 1 10.56 9.62 8.70
CA MET A 1 9.63 9.61 7.55
C MET A 1 9.91 10.85 6.70
N LEU A 2 8.97 11.31 5.87
CA LEU A 2 9.15 12.46 4.98
C LEU A 2 9.63 13.71 5.73
N THR A 3 10.60 14.41 5.15
CA THR A 3 11.06 15.73 5.61
C THR A 3 10.06 16.83 5.22
N ALA A 4 9.50 16.74 4.02
CA ALA A 4 8.46 17.63 3.50
C ALA A 4 7.55 16.86 2.54
N ALA A 5 6.38 17.42 2.26
CA ALA A 5 5.44 16.97 1.24
C ALA A 5 5.00 18.19 0.42
N ILE A 6 4.89 18.03 -0.90
CA ILE A 6 4.51 19.10 -1.81
C ILE A 6 3.09 18.80 -2.29
N CYS A 7 2.13 19.62 -1.85
CA CYS A 7 0.72 19.42 -2.15
C CYS A 7 0.33 20.17 -3.42
N GLY A 8 -0.23 19.46 -4.40
CA GLY A 8 -0.92 20.05 -5.53
C GLY A 8 -2.39 20.38 -5.21
N ASP A 9 -3.15 20.71 -6.26
CA ASP A 9 -4.61 20.81 -6.16
C ASP A 9 -5.23 19.40 -6.07
N VAL A 10 -6.54 19.32 -5.81
CA VAL A 10 -7.25 18.04 -5.67
C VAL A 10 -7.04 17.16 -6.91
N PHE A 11 -6.39 16.00 -6.71
CA PHE A 11 -6.04 15.02 -7.75
C PHE A 11 -5.20 15.58 -8.90
N ALA A 12 -4.41 16.62 -8.65
CA ALA A 12 -3.45 17.17 -9.58
C ALA A 12 -2.03 17.14 -9.00
N SER A 13 -1.05 16.75 -9.80
CA SER A 13 0.36 16.86 -9.43
C SER A 13 0.69 18.31 -9.09
N PRO A 14 1.52 18.58 -8.06
CA PRO A 14 2.00 19.92 -7.79
C PRO A 14 2.79 20.49 -8.99
N PRO A 15 2.78 21.83 -9.17
CA PRO A 15 3.61 22.50 -10.18
C PRO A 15 5.11 22.30 -9.92
N VAL A 16 5.91 22.33 -10.99
CA VAL A 16 7.37 22.17 -10.97
C VAL A 16 8.03 23.16 -10.01
N ASP A 17 7.65 24.44 -10.05
CA ASP A 17 8.23 25.49 -9.22
C ASP A 17 8.00 25.24 -7.72
N SER A 18 6.83 24.70 -7.35
CA SER A 18 6.52 24.34 -5.97
C SER A 18 7.38 23.18 -5.48
N ILE A 19 7.64 22.19 -6.35
CA ILE A 19 8.52 21.06 -6.04
C ILE A 19 9.96 21.54 -5.87
N LEU A 20 10.45 22.38 -6.81
CA LEU A 20 11.79 22.96 -6.77
C LEU A 20 12.00 23.80 -5.51
N ALA A 21 11.04 24.66 -5.14
CA ALA A 21 11.07 25.41 -3.90
C ALA A 21 11.13 24.49 -2.66
N GLY A 22 10.40 23.37 -2.70
CA GLY A 22 10.49 22.32 -1.68
C GLY A 22 11.89 21.72 -1.56
N ILE A 23 12.51 21.37 -2.70
CA ILE A 23 13.88 20.87 -2.76
C ILE A 23 14.85 21.88 -2.14
N HIS A 24 14.77 23.15 -2.55
CA HIS A 24 15.62 24.22 -2.00
C HIS A 24 15.47 24.36 -0.49
N ALA A 25 14.25 24.26 0.02
CA ALA A 25 13.96 24.49 1.43
C ALA A 25 14.52 23.40 2.36
N VAL A 26 14.61 22.13 1.90
CA VAL A 26 14.92 20.99 2.78
C VAL A 26 16.20 20.23 2.43
N THR A 27 16.85 20.55 1.31
CA THR A 27 18.00 19.78 0.82
C THR A 27 19.31 20.34 1.38
N GLY A 28 19.97 19.55 2.23
CA GLY A 28 21.31 19.84 2.73
C GLY A 28 22.43 19.20 1.89
N PRO A 29 23.70 19.25 2.36
CA PRO A 29 24.87 18.71 1.65
C PRO A 29 24.81 17.20 1.34
N MET A 30 24.00 16.47 2.11
CA MET A 30 23.74 15.04 1.93
C MET A 30 22.78 14.76 0.76
N GLY A 31 22.08 15.77 0.24
CA GLY A 31 21.10 15.65 -0.83
C GLY A 31 19.71 15.28 -0.34
N CYS A 32 18.80 15.02 -1.29
CA CYS A 32 17.43 14.63 -1.02
C CYS A 32 16.95 13.52 -1.97
N LEU A 33 16.05 12.68 -1.46
CA LEU A 33 15.35 11.67 -2.23
C LEU A 33 13.91 12.11 -2.46
N LEU A 34 13.48 12.14 -3.71
CA LEU A 34 12.08 12.33 -4.09
C LEU A 34 11.41 10.96 -4.23
N ILE A 35 10.38 10.71 -3.43
CA ILE A 35 9.51 9.53 -3.60
C ILE A 35 8.27 9.98 -4.35
N VAL A 36 8.05 9.40 -5.53
CA VAL A 36 7.07 9.87 -6.51
C VAL A 36 6.11 8.72 -6.84
N THR A 37 4.81 8.93 -6.70
CA THR A 37 3.80 7.97 -7.15
C THR A 37 3.82 7.83 -8.67
N ASN A 38 3.60 6.63 -9.20
CA ASN A 38 3.68 6.39 -10.65
C ASN A 38 2.43 6.88 -11.41
N TYR A 39 2.25 8.19 -11.44
CA TYR A 39 1.31 8.91 -12.29
C TYR A 39 2.07 9.80 -13.26
N THR A 40 1.53 9.98 -14.47
CA THR A 40 2.20 10.72 -15.54
C THR A 40 2.54 12.15 -15.11
N GLY A 41 1.57 12.87 -14.50
CA GLY A 41 1.77 14.23 -14.02
C GLY A 41 2.90 14.31 -12.99
N ASP A 42 2.86 13.45 -11.98
CA ASP A 42 3.87 13.39 -10.91
C ASP A 42 5.27 13.14 -11.49
N ARG A 43 5.41 12.16 -12.38
CA ARG A 43 6.71 11.82 -12.99
C ARG A 43 7.30 12.96 -13.79
N LEU A 44 6.48 13.62 -14.59
CA LEU A 44 6.94 14.74 -15.42
C LEU A 44 7.34 15.93 -14.55
N ASN A 45 6.49 16.30 -13.59
CA ASN A 45 6.72 17.49 -12.77
C ASN A 45 7.89 17.30 -11.80
N PHE A 46 7.94 16.17 -11.08
CA PHE A 46 9.06 15.88 -10.16
C PHE A 46 10.36 15.59 -10.93
N GLY A 47 10.28 14.94 -12.08
CA GLY A 47 11.44 14.70 -12.94
C GLY A 47 12.07 16.00 -13.41
N LEU A 48 11.26 16.93 -13.93
CA LEU A 48 11.75 18.24 -14.37
C LEU A 48 12.32 19.07 -13.20
N ALA A 49 11.64 19.09 -12.05
CA ALA A 49 12.13 19.79 -10.86
C ALA A 49 13.46 19.21 -10.37
N ALA A 50 13.64 17.89 -10.40
CA ALA A 50 14.90 17.27 -10.01
C ALA A 50 16.05 17.60 -10.96
N GLU A 51 15.82 17.57 -12.28
CA GLU A 51 16.86 17.94 -13.25
C GLU A 51 17.24 19.43 -13.13
N GLN A 52 16.26 20.31 -12.89
CA GLN A 52 16.50 21.72 -12.60
C GLN A 52 17.35 21.89 -11.33
N ALA A 53 16.99 21.24 -10.22
CA ALA A 53 17.75 21.28 -8.98
C ALA A 53 19.18 20.72 -9.12
N LYS A 54 19.37 19.64 -9.89
CA LYS A 54 20.70 19.10 -10.21
C LYS A 54 21.55 20.09 -10.98
N SER A 55 20.95 20.82 -11.94
CA SER A 55 21.65 21.88 -12.69
C SER A 55 22.13 23.03 -11.80
N GLU A 56 21.46 23.24 -10.67
CA GLU A 56 21.80 24.23 -9.63
C GLU A 56 22.79 23.68 -8.58
N GLY A 57 23.23 22.42 -8.72
CA GLY A 57 24.23 21.79 -7.87
C GLY A 57 23.68 20.96 -6.70
N TYR A 58 22.35 20.78 -6.60
CA TYR A 58 21.77 19.90 -5.58
C TYR A 58 21.97 18.42 -5.93
N LYS A 59 22.20 17.60 -4.91
CA LYS A 59 22.20 16.13 -5.04
C LYS A 59 20.77 15.64 -4.85
N VAL A 60 20.17 15.12 -5.92
CA VAL A 60 18.78 14.67 -5.92
C VAL A 60 18.67 13.29 -6.57
N GLU A 61 18.03 12.36 -5.88
CA GLU A 61 17.63 11.05 -6.42
C GLU A 61 16.10 10.96 -6.50
N ILE A 62 15.59 10.11 -7.39
CA ILE A 62 14.16 9.84 -7.53
C ILE A 62 13.90 8.34 -7.41
N VAL A 63 12.90 7.97 -6.61
CA VAL A 63 12.30 6.64 -6.62
C VAL A 63 10.83 6.77 -6.99
N ILE A 64 10.45 6.11 -8.09
CA ILE A 64 9.06 6.01 -8.53
C ILE A 64 8.42 4.77 -7.90
N VAL A 65 7.28 4.94 -7.23
CA VAL A 65 6.53 3.85 -6.61
C VAL A 65 5.34 3.49 -7.47
N GLY A 66 5.33 2.25 -7.95
CA GLY A 66 4.23 1.63 -8.70
C GLY A 66 3.87 0.30 -8.09
N ASP A 67 3.04 0.32 -7.05
CA ASP A 67 2.66 -0.85 -6.26
C ASP A 67 1.29 -1.45 -6.65
N ASP A 68 0.49 -0.80 -7.49
CA ASP A 68 -0.80 -1.34 -7.90
C ASP A 68 -0.70 -2.65 -8.71
N CYS A 69 -1.46 -3.67 -8.31
CA CYS A 69 -1.53 -4.99 -8.93
C CYS A 69 -2.84 -5.25 -9.71
N ALA A 70 -3.74 -4.26 -9.78
CA ALA A 70 -5.05 -4.42 -10.40
C ALA A 70 -5.00 -4.68 -11.92
N LEU A 71 -4.07 -4.03 -12.62
CA LEU A 71 -4.05 -4.00 -14.09
C LEU A 71 -2.83 -4.76 -14.63
N PRO A 72 -2.98 -6.02 -15.09
CA PRO A 72 -1.88 -6.79 -15.68
C PRO A 72 -1.46 -6.21 -17.05
N PRO A 73 -0.20 -6.34 -17.47
CA PRO A 73 0.26 -5.83 -18.76
C PRO A 73 -0.51 -6.53 -19.91
N PRO A 74 -0.89 -5.82 -20.99
CA PRO A 74 -0.52 -4.45 -21.34
C PRO A 74 -1.46 -3.36 -20.77
N ARG A 75 -2.40 -3.70 -19.86
CA ARG A 75 -3.29 -2.70 -19.25
C ARG A 75 -2.47 -1.86 -18.26
N GLY A 76 -2.41 -0.54 -18.46
CA GLY A 76 -1.57 0.38 -17.69
C GLY A 76 -0.47 1.01 -18.54
N ILE A 77 -0.83 2.02 -19.33
CA ILE A 77 0.01 2.66 -20.35
C ILE A 77 1.34 3.21 -19.78
N ALA A 78 1.33 3.67 -18.53
CA ALA A 78 2.49 4.22 -17.83
C ALA A 78 3.12 3.27 -16.78
N GLY A 79 2.70 2.00 -16.75
CA GLY A 79 3.04 1.02 -15.71
C GLY A 79 2.01 0.97 -14.58
N ARG A 80 2.38 0.34 -13.47
CA ARG A 80 1.54 0.16 -12.26
C ARG A 80 1.35 1.50 -11.53
N ARG A 81 0.12 1.86 -11.15
CA ARG A 81 -0.15 3.08 -10.35
C ARG A 81 0.55 3.02 -8.98
N GLY A 82 0.87 4.19 -8.42
CA GLY A 82 1.35 4.30 -7.03
C GLY A 82 0.20 4.51 -6.07
N LEU A 83 -0.02 3.57 -5.14
CA LEU A 83 -1.12 3.54 -4.17
C LEU A 83 -0.57 3.45 -2.73
N ALA A 84 -1.36 2.90 -1.80
CA ALA A 84 -1.10 2.91 -0.37
C ALA A 84 0.23 2.24 0.06
N GLY A 85 0.79 1.34 -0.75
CA GLY A 85 2.11 0.74 -0.50
C GLY A 85 3.24 1.78 -0.49
N THR A 86 3.04 2.93 -1.15
CA THR A 86 3.94 4.10 -1.07
C THR A 86 4.19 4.55 0.37
N ILE A 87 3.21 4.41 1.27
CA ILE A 87 3.35 4.81 2.67
C ILE A 87 4.36 3.93 3.41
N LEU A 88 4.43 2.64 3.07
CA LEU A 88 5.45 1.72 3.60
C LEU A 88 6.84 2.09 3.04
N VAL A 89 6.93 2.43 1.75
CA VAL A 89 8.20 2.88 1.12
C VAL A 89 8.69 4.17 1.79
N ASN A 90 7.81 5.14 2.04
CA ASN A 90 8.11 6.38 2.77
C ASN A 90 8.64 6.10 4.18
N LYS A 91 8.11 5.07 4.86
CA LYS A 91 8.57 4.68 6.18
C LYS A 91 10.00 4.14 6.13
N ILE A 92 10.27 3.24 5.19
CA ILE A 92 11.57 2.60 5.02
C ILE A 92 12.63 3.65 4.66
N ALA A 93 12.40 4.43 3.61
CA ALA A 93 13.32 5.48 3.18
C ALA A 93 13.58 6.51 4.30
N GLY A 94 12.53 6.93 5.00
CA GLY A 94 12.67 7.88 6.10
C GLY A 94 13.41 7.30 7.32
N ALA A 95 13.30 6.01 7.58
CA ALA A 95 14.06 5.35 8.64
C ALA A 95 15.53 5.14 8.24
N ALA A 96 15.78 4.78 6.98
CA ALA A 96 17.12 4.68 6.40
C ALA A 96 17.87 6.01 6.48
N ALA A 97 17.22 7.10 6.04
CA ALA A 97 17.78 8.45 6.13
C ALA A 97 18.05 8.87 7.59
N ALA A 98 17.12 8.59 8.51
CA ALA A 98 17.31 8.87 9.94
C ALA A 98 18.43 8.05 10.58
N ALA A 99 18.75 6.87 10.04
CA ALA A 99 19.90 6.06 10.44
C ALA A 99 21.24 6.57 9.86
N GLY A 100 21.24 7.67 9.10
CA GLY A 100 22.44 8.33 8.59
C GLY A 100 23.00 7.71 7.31
N LEU A 101 22.22 6.90 6.59
CA LEU A 101 22.64 6.32 5.31
C LEU A 101 22.88 7.41 4.26
N SER A 102 23.72 7.10 3.27
CA SER A 102 23.97 7.98 2.14
C SER A 102 22.73 8.12 1.24
N LEU A 103 22.63 9.20 0.45
CA LEU A 103 21.52 9.37 -0.48
C LEU A 103 21.33 8.17 -1.42
N ALA A 104 22.45 7.61 -1.92
CA ALA A 104 22.43 6.45 -2.80
C ALA A 104 21.87 5.20 -2.10
N ASP A 105 22.27 4.96 -0.85
CA ASP A 105 21.79 3.81 -0.08
C ASP A 105 20.31 3.97 0.30
N VAL A 106 19.89 5.17 0.68
CA VAL A 106 18.46 5.47 0.95
C VAL A 106 17.62 5.25 -0.31
N ALA A 107 18.09 5.72 -1.47
CA ALA A 107 17.41 5.48 -2.75
C ALA A 107 17.35 3.99 -3.10
N ALA A 108 18.43 3.23 -2.86
CA ALA A 108 18.48 1.79 -3.11
C ALA A 108 17.51 1.01 -2.19
N GLU A 109 17.42 1.38 -0.90
CA GLU A 109 16.45 0.78 0.02
C GLU A 109 15.01 1.12 -0.34
N ALA A 110 14.73 2.38 -0.69
CA ALA A 110 13.40 2.81 -1.13
C ALA A 110 12.97 2.09 -2.42
N LYS A 111 13.86 1.97 -3.40
CA LYS A 111 13.62 1.23 -4.64
C LYS A 111 13.32 -0.24 -4.37
N ARG A 112 14.15 -0.89 -3.55
CA ARG A 112 13.94 -2.29 -3.14
C ARG A 112 12.59 -2.47 -2.43
N ALA A 113 12.25 -1.56 -1.52
CA ALA A 113 10.95 -1.59 -0.84
C ALA A 113 9.79 -1.47 -1.82
N SER A 114 9.89 -0.59 -2.83
CA SER A 114 8.89 -0.44 -3.88
C SER A 114 8.71 -1.70 -4.72
N GLU A 115 9.79 -2.46 -4.98
CA GLU A 115 9.74 -3.72 -5.72
C GLU A 115 9.18 -4.89 -4.88
N MET A 116 9.15 -4.73 -3.56
CA MET A 116 8.69 -5.75 -2.60
C MET A 116 7.24 -5.57 -2.16
N VAL A 117 6.53 -4.56 -2.66
CA VAL A 117 5.15 -4.23 -2.25
C VAL A 117 4.17 -4.28 -3.41
N GLY A 118 2.99 -4.82 -3.12
CA GLY A 118 1.88 -4.92 -4.05
C GLY A 118 0.59 -4.51 -3.36
N THR A 119 -0.22 -3.73 -4.05
CA THR A 119 -1.47 -3.15 -3.54
C THR A 119 -2.59 -3.38 -4.54
N MET A 120 -3.79 -3.65 -4.06
CA MET A 120 -4.99 -3.57 -4.88
C MET A 120 -6.16 -3.03 -4.05
N GLY A 121 -6.90 -2.11 -4.65
CA GLY A 121 -8.09 -1.48 -4.07
C GLY A 121 -9.39 -2.18 -4.47
N VAL A 122 -10.44 -1.93 -3.69
CA VAL A 122 -11.84 -2.21 -4.02
C VAL A 122 -12.69 -1.04 -3.53
N ALA A 123 -13.61 -0.57 -4.37
CA ALA A 123 -14.47 0.56 -4.07
C ALA A 123 -15.95 0.20 -4.24
N LEU A 124 -16.79 0.70 -3.35
CA LEU A 124 -18.25 0.58 -3.37
C LEU A 124 -18.90 1.85 -3.95
N SER A 125 -18.21 2.97 -3.86
CA SER A 125 -18.56 4.22 -4.51
C SER A 125 -17.32 4.86 -5.12
N VAL A 126 -17.51 5.76 -6.08
CA VAL A 126 -16.47 6.71 -6.47
C VAL A 126 -16.51 7.92 -5.53
N CYS A 127 -15.42 8.68 -5.47
CA CYS A 127 -15.37 9.91 -4.69
C CYS A 127 -16.11 11.08 -5.33
N THR A 128 -16.54 12.01 -4.50
CA THR A 128 -17.13 13.30 -4.86
C THR A 128 -16.03 14.36 -4.92
N LEU A 129 -15.82 14.95 -6.10
CA LEU A 129 -14.93 16.11 -6.24
C LEU A 129 -15.60 17.36 -5.65
N PRO A 130 -14.85 18.24 -4.95
CA PRO A 130 -15.40 19.49 -4.43
C PRO A 130 -16.06 20.33 -5.53
N GLY A 131 -17.30 20.77 -5.28
CA GLY A 131 -18.08 21.57 -6.24
C GLY A 131 -18.65 20.78 -7.43
N GLN A 132 -18.46 19.47 -7.47
CA GLN A 132 -19.05 18.58 -8.48
C GLN A 132 -20.17 17.73 -7.88
N VAL A 133 -21.04 17.22 -8.75
CA VAL A 133 -22.06 16.24 -8.37
C VAL A 133 -21.40 14.88 -8.20
N THR A 134 -21.79 14.14 -7.16
CA THR A 134 -21.34 12.75 -6.95
C THR A 134 -21.67 11.90 -8.16
N SER A 135 -20.68 11.17 -8.68
CA SER A 135 -20.89 10.25 -9.79
C SER A 135 -21.49 8.94 -9.28
N ASP A 136 -22.56 8.46 -9.93
CA ASP A 136 -23.20 7.17 -9.64
C ASP A 136 -22.77 6.07 -10.64
N ARG A 137 -21.50 6.13 -11.12
CA ARG A 137 -21.00 5.22 -12.16
C ARG A 137 -21.10 3.73 -11.79
N LEU A 138 -21.05 3.41 -10.49
CA LEU A 138 -21.15 2.02 -10.02
C LEU A 138 -22.60 1.57 -9.87
N GLY A 139 -23.48 2.44 -9.38
CA GLY A 139 -24.83 2.07 -9.01
C GLY A 139 -24.91 1.21 -7.73
N PRO A 140 -26.12 0.99 -7.22
CA PRO A 140 -26.33 0.27 -5.97
C PRO A 140 -25.97 -1.21 -6.08
N GLY A 141 -25.38 -1.77 -5.03
CA GLY A 141 -25.05 -3.19 -4.95
C GLY A 141 -23.90 -3.62 -5.87
N LYS A 142 -23.12 -2.66 -6.40
CA LYS A 142 -21.92 -2.93 -7.19
C LYS A 142 -20.66 -2.58 -6.40
N MET A 143 -19.55 -3.14 -6.85
CA MET A 143 -18.20 -2.79 -6.42
C MET A 143 -17.27 -2.74 -7.63
N GLU A 144 -16.22 -1.93 -7.57
CA GLU A 144 -15.17 -1.88 -8.58
C GLU A 144 -13.85 -2.39 -8.00
N LEU A 145 -13.33 -3.42 -8.65
CA LEU A 145 -12.09 -4.08 -8.31
C LEU A 145 -10.94 -3.33 -8.97
N GLY A 146 -9.99 -2.87 -8.16
CA GLY A 146 -8.81 -2.18 -8.63
C GLY A 146 -9.04 -0.73 -9.05
N LEU A 147 -10.07 -0.07 -8.53
CA LEU A 147 -10.27 1.36 -8.77
C LEU A 147 -9.07 2.18 -8.23
N GLY A 148 -8.62 3.17 -9.00
CA GLY A 148 -7.53 4.07 -8.62
C GLY A 148 -7.93 5.17 -7.64
N ILE A 149 -6.95 5.78 -6.98
CA ILE A 149 -7.15 6.83 -5.96
C ILE A 149 -7.59 8.19 -6.50
N HIS A 150 -7.70 8.35 -7.83
CA HIS A 150 -8.29 9.54 -8.45
C HIS A 150 -9.60 9.20 -9.18
N GLY A 151 -10.18 8.04 -8.91
CA GLY A 151 -11.39 7.56 -9.56
C GLY A 151 -11.17 6.90 -10.94
N GLU A 152 -9.91 6.61 -11.30
CA GLU A 152 -9.60 5.93 -12.56
C GLU A 152 -10.22 4.53 -12.60
N PRO A 153 -10.75 4.09 -13.76
CA PRO A 153 -11.37 2.78 -13.89
C PRO A 153 -10.46 1.65 -13.38
N GLY A 154 -11.09 0.69 -12.71
CA GLY A 154 -10.45 -0.51 -12.22
C GLY A 154 -10.34 -1.61 -13.26
N ALA A 155 -10.01 -2.80 -12.78
CA ALA A 155 -9.94 -4.01 -13.60
C ALA A 155 -11.33 -4.51 -14.03
N ALA A 156 -12.32 -4.38 -13.14
CA ALA A 156 -13.69 -4.83 -13.37
C ALA A 156 -14.70 -4.18 -12.41
N VAL A 157 -15.93 -4.02 -12.86
CA VAL A 157 -17.11 -3.77 -12.01
C VAL A 157 -17.85 -5.10 -11.81
N ALA A 158 -18.20 -5.41 -10.58
CA ALA A 158 -18.87 -6.66 -10.20
C ALA A 158 -20.01 -6.39 -9.21
N ASP A 159 -20.88 -7.39 -9.02
CA ASP A 159 -21.86 -7.38 -7.92
C ASP A 159 -21.13 -7.39 -6.57
N LEU A 160 -21.66 -6.66 -5.60
CA LEU A 160 -21.16 -6.63 -4.23
C LEU A 160 -21.07 -8.07 -3.68
N GLN A 161 -19.89 -8.42 -3.16
CA GLN A 161 -19.63 -9.74 -2.59
C GLN A 161 -19.38 -9.66 -1.08
N PRO A 162 -19.57 -10.79 -0.37
CA PRO A 162 -19.07 -10.95 0.99
C PRO A 162 -17.57 -10.61 1.11
N VAL A 163 -17.19 -9.96 2.21
CA VAL A 163 -15.83 -9.41 2.41
C VAL A 163 -14.73 -10.48 2.35
N ASP A 164 -15.00 -11.72 2.76
CA ASP A 164 -14.06 -12.84 2.65
C ASP A 164 -13.76 -13.21 1.20
N VAL A 165 -14.78 -13.20 0.33
CA VAL A 165 -14.61 -13.39 -1.13
C VAL A 165 -13.79 -12.25 -1.73
N VAL A 166 -14.09 -11.00 -1.34
CA VAL A 166 -13.36 -9.81 -1.82
C VAL A 166 -11.90 -9.86 -1.40
N VAL A 167 -11.63 -10.14 -0.13
CA VAL A 167 -10.26 -10.25 0.41
C VAL A 167 -9.48 -11.37 -0.28
N SER A 168 -10.09 -12.55 -0.43
CA SER A 168 -9.44 -13.68 -1.15
C SER A 168 -9.10 -13.31 -2.59
N HIS A 169 -10.02 -12.64 -3.31
CA HIS A 169 -9.77 -12.18 -4.66
C HIS A 169 -8.60 -11.18 -4.74
N VAL A 170 -8.61 -10.16 -3.87
CA VAL A 170 -7.56 -9.13 -3.82
C VAL A 170 -6.19 -9.75 -3.52
N LEU A 171 -6.12 -10.66 -2.53
CA LEU A 171 -4.87 -11.35 -2.18
C LEU A 171 -4.37 -12.24 -3.30
N LYS A 172 -5.26 -13.00 -3.96
CA LYS A 172 -4.91 -13.83 -5.11
C LYS A 172 -4.32 -12.99 -6.25
N GLN A 173 -4.87 -11.81 -6.51
CA GLN A 173 -4.36 -10.92 -7.54
C GLN A 173 -2.98 -10.34 -7.19
N ILE A 174 -2.79 -9.88 -5.95
CA ILE A 174 -1.50 -9.35 -5.48
C ILE A 174 -0.41 -10.45 -5.53
N LEU A 175 -0.76 -11.67 -5.11
CA LEU A 175 0.16 -12.82 -5.01
C LEU A 175 0.18 -13.70 -6.27
N SER A 176 -0.37 -13.22 -7.38
CA SER A 176 -0.47 -14.00 -8.62
C SER A 176 0.92 -14.32 -9.18
N THR A 177 1.17 -15.61 -9.44
CA THR A 177 2.39 -16.07 -10.11
C THR A 177 2.41 -15.74 -11.60
N GLU A 178 1.25 -15.43 -12.20
CA GLU A 178 1.14 -15.06 -13.61
C GLU A 178 1.68 -13.65 -13.86
N THR A 179 1.32 -12.70 -12.99
CA THR A 179 1.84 -11.32 -13.07
C THR A 179 3.20 -11.19 -12.41
N ASN A 180 3.45 -11.95 -11.34
CA ASN A 180 4.68 -11.93 -10.55
C ASN A 180 5.12 -10.52 -10.15
N TYR A 181 4.15 -9.66 -9.81
CA TYR A 181 4.40 -8.26 -9.47
C TYR A 181 5.17 -8.06 -8.16
N VAL A 182 5.08 -9.03 -7.27
CA VAL A 182 5.82 -9.07 -6.00
C VAL A 182 6.50 -10.42 -5.84
N PRO A 183 7.78 -10.46 -5.41
CA PRO A 183 8.55 -11.70 -5.28
C PRO A 183 8.23 -12.46 -3.99
N ILE A 184 6.94 -12.72 -3.74
CA ILE A 184 6.41 -13.37 -2.53
C ILE A 184 6.06 -14.82 -2.84
N THR A 185 6.63 -15.73 -2.07
CA THR A 185 6.36 -17.16 -2.15
C THR A 185 6.07 -17.73 -0.76
N ARG A 186 5.49 -18.93 -0.71
CA ARG A 186 5.18 -19.64 0.54
C ARG A 186 6.39 -19.67 1.47
N GLY A 187 6.17 -19.46 2.76
CA GLY A 187 7.21 -19.39 3.79
C GLY A 187 7.91 -18.03 3.90
N ASN A 188 7.58 -17.05 3.05
CA ASN A 188 8.06 -15.68 3.22
C ASN A 188 7.34 -14.98 4.39
N ARG A 189 8.04 -14.01 4.98
CA ARG A 189 7.49 -13.07 5.95
C ARG A 189 6.90 -11.88 5.20
N VAL A 190 5.76 -11.38 5.66
CA VAL A 190 5.05 -10.27 5.04
C VAL A 190 4.51 -9.28 6.07
N VAL A 191 4.34 -8.05 5.60
CA VAL A 191 3.64 -6.96 6.29
C VAL A 191 2.33 -6.73 5.55
N LEU A 192 1.23 -6.65 6.31
CA LEU A 192 -0.11 -6.38 5.80
C LEU A 192 -0.50 -4.94 6.15
N MET A 193 -0.99 -4.19 5.18
CA MET A 193 -1.71 -2.94 5.40
C MET A 193 -3.12 -3.03 4.82
N ILE A 194 -4.12 -2.76 5.66
CA ILE A 194 -5.50 -2.52 5.25
C ILE A 194 -5.73 -1.02 5.33
N ASN A 195 -5.94 -0.41 4.16
CA ASN A 195 -6.08 1.03 4.01
C ASN A 195 -7.51 1.40 3.64
N GLY A 196 -8.16 2.28 4.39
CA GLY A 196 -9.44 2.88 4.01
C GLY A 196 -9.27 3.94 2.93
N LEU A 197 -10.17 3.95 1.94
CA LEU A 197 -10.13 4.92 0.84
C LEU A 197 -10.87 6.22 1.16
N GLY A 198 -11.47 6.36 2.34
CA GLY A 198 -12.17 7.59 2.74
C GLY A 198 -13.31 7.30 3.71
N ALA A 199 -14.44 6.88 3.18
CA ALA A 199 -15.70 6.75 3.92
C ALA A 199 -15.91 5.38 4.60
N THR A 200 -15.00 4.42 4.44
CA THR A 200 -15.12 3.10 5.08
C THR A 200 -14.85 3.18 6.59
N PRO A 201 -15.80 2.78 7.45
CA PRO A 201 -15.62 2.78 8.90
C PRO A 201 -14.47 1.87 9.35
N VAL A 202 -13.77 2.28 10.41
CA VAL A 202 -12.65 1.51 10.99
C VAL A 202 -13.06 0.07 11.34
N MET A 203 -14.28 -0.14 11.82
CA MET A 203 -14.78 -1.49 12.14
C MET A 203 -14.82 -2.41 10.92
N GLU A 204 -15.16 -1.89 9.73
CA GLU A 204 -15.18 -2.67 8.49
C GLU A 204 -13.76 -2.98 8.01
N LEU A 205 -12.82 -2.03 8.16
CA LEU A 205 -11.40 -2.27 7.90
C LEU A 205 -10.85 -3.38 8.81
N MET A 206 -11.24 -3.40 10.09
CA MET A 206 -10.84 -4.46 11.03
C MET A 206 -11.45 -5.82 10.67
N ILE A 207 -12.67 -5.86 10.13
CA ILE A 207 -13.27 -7.09 9.59
C ILE A 207 -12.44 -7.59 8.40
N ALA A 208 -12.06 -6.71 7.46
CA ALA A 208 -11.21 -7.08 6.32
C ALA A 208 -9.84 -7.59 6.79
N ALA A 209 -9.20 -6.95 7.78
CA ALA A 209 -7.97 -7.43 8.40
C ALA A 209 -8.14 -8.83 9.02
N GLY A 210 -9.24 -9.05 9.75
CA GLY A 210 -9.58 -10.33 10.36
C GLY A 210 -9.82 -11.46 9.36
N LYS A 211 -10.12 -11.16 8.10
CA LYS A 211 -10.18 -12.14 7.00
C LYS A 211 -8.83 -12.29 6.28
N ALA A 212 -8.11 -11.20 6.08
CA ALA A 212 -6.84 -11.19 5.34
C ALA A 212 -5.74 -11.97 6.06
N VAL A 213 -5.60 -11.82 7.38
CA VAL A 213 -4.52 -12.51 8.13
C VAL A 213 -4.64 -14.03 8.07
N PRO A 214 -5.79 -14.66 8.40
CA PRO A 214 -5.93 -16.12 8.24
C PRO A 214 -5.75 -16.59 6.79
N ASN A 215 -6.27 -15.84 5.81
CA ASN A 215 -6.12 -16.20 4.40
C ASN A 215 -4.62 -16.24 3.99
N LEU A 216 -3.85 -15.20 4.33
CA LEU A 216 -2.39 -15.17 4.11
C LEU A 216 -1.66 -16.33 4.80
N GLN A 217 -2.00 -16.62 6.06
CA GLN A 217 -1.32 -17.65 6.85
C GLN A 217 -1.68 -19.08 6.42
N LEU A 218 -2.95 -19.37 6.20
CA LEU A 218 -3.45 -20.72 5.97
C LEU A 218 -3.43 -21.11 4.49
N GLU A 219 -3.90 -20.22 3.61
CA GLU A 219 -4.02 -20.52 2.18
C GLU A 219 -2.69 -20.24 1.46
N HIS A 220 -2.05 -19.10 1.74
CA HIS A 220 -0.81 -18.71 1.08
C HIS A 220 0.46 -19.16 1.85
N GLY A 221 0.33 -19.62 3.09
CA GLY A 221 1.46 -20.09 3.92
C GLY A 221 2.49 -19.00 4.20
N LEU A 222 2.05 -17.76 4.42
CA LEU A 222 2.89 -16.60 4.68
C LEU A 222 2.89 -16.24 6.17
N ALA A 223 4.03 -15.81 6.69
CA ALA A 223 4.15 -15.32 8.06
C ALA A 223 3.82 -13.82 8.11
N VAL A 224 2.68 -13.46 8.67
CA VAL A 224 2.28 -12.05 8.84
C VAL A 224 2.95 -11.47 10.09
N GLU A 225 3.95 -10.62 9.89
CA GLU A 225 4.79 -10.07 10.97
C GLU A 225 4.21 -8.77 11.55
N ARG A 226 3.61 -7.93 10.71
CA ARG A 226 2.97 -6.67 11.10
C ARG A 226 1.66 -6.50 10.35
N VAL A 227 0.70 -5.89 11.04
CA VAL A 227 -0.60 -5.51 10.47
C VAL A 227 -0.84 -4.04 10.78
N TYR A 228 -1.08 -3.25 9.74
CA TYR A 228 -1.50 -1.86 9.83
C TYR A 228 -2.94 -1.74 9.33
N THR A 229 -3.79 -1.06 10.07
CA THR A 229 -5.19 -0.86 9.69
C THR A 229 -5.60 0.57 10.00
N GLY A 230 -6.15 1.27 9.02
CA GLY A 230 -6.53 2.68 9.14
C GLY A 230 -6.65 3.36 7.78
N SER A 231 -6.76 4.67 7.77
CA SER A 231 -6.78 5.48 6.54
C SER A 231 -5.43 6.16 6.36
N PHE A 232 -4.61 5.64 5.44
CA PHE A 232 -3.23 6.09 5.21
C PHE A 232 -3.08 6.85 3.89
N MET A 233 -3.75 6.37 2.83
CA MET A 233 -3.85 7.01 1.53
C MET A 233 -5.29 6.92 1.04
N THR A 234 -6.00 8.04 1.11
CA THR A 234 -7.43 8.13 0.79
C THR A 234 -7.67 8.70 -0.60
N SER A 235 -8.92 8.59 -1.04
CA SER A 235 -9.49 9.26 -2.20
C SER A 235 -10.76 9.99 -1.76
N LEU A 236 -10.58 11.09 -1.03
CA LEU A 236 -11.69 11.91 -0.48
C LEU A 236 -12.70 11.06 0.33
N ASP A 237 -13.97 11.05 -0.08
CA ASP A 237 -15.11 10.37 0.53
C ASP A 237 -15.39 8.99 -0.10
N MET A 238 -14.45 8.42 -0.85
CA MET A 238 -14.62 7.11 -1.47
C MET A 238 -14.89 6.02 -0.42
N ALA A 239 -16.00 5.30 -0.58
CA ALA A 239 -16.27 4.10 0.20
C ALA A 239 -15.53 2.93 -0.42
N GLY A 240 -14.59 2.34 0.30
CA GLY A 240 -13.74 1.26 -0.16
C GLY A 240 -12.49 1.09 0.68
N PHE A 241 -11.73 0.04 0.38
CA PHE A 241 -10.45 -0.21 1.03
C PHE A 241 -9.44 -0.76 0.03
N SER A 242 -8.16 -0.68 0.37
CA SER A 242 -7.09 -1.37 -0.34
C SER A 242 -6.31 -2.27 0.61
N ILE A 243 -5.75 -3.34 0.03
CA ILE A 243 -4.83 -4.24 0.71
C ILE A 243 -3.46 -4.03 0.10
N SER A 244 -2.46 -3.76 0.92
CA SER A 244 -1.04 -3.80 0.53
C SER A 244 -0.33 -4.94 1.23
N ILE A 245 0.41 -5.75 0.48
CA ILE A 245 1.29 -6.80 0.98
C ILE A 245 2.73 -6.43 0.62
N MET A 246 3.58 -6.32 1.63
CA MET A 246 5.02 -6.10 1.46
C MET A 246 5.79 -7.32 1.94
N LYS A 247 6.69 -7.84 1.11
CA LYS A 247 7.68 -8.84 1.53
C LYS A 247 8.59 -8.22 2.57
N ALA A 248 8.79 -8.93 3.68
CA ALA A 248 9.57 -8.45 4.79
C ALA A 248 10.80 -9.34 5.05
N ASP A 249 11.91 -8.68 5.34
CA ASP A 249 13.09 -9.25 5.99
C ASP A 249 13.38 -8.46 7.28
N GLU A 250 14.46 -8.80 7.98
CA GLU A 250 14.83 -8.13 9.24
C GLU A 250 15.14 -6.65 9.06
N VAL A 251 15.66 -6.25 7.90
CA VAL A 251 15.99 -4.86 7.57
C VAL A 251 14.68 -4.07 7.42
N ILE A 252 13.75 -4.56 6.60
CA ILE A 252 12.42 -3.95 6.41
C ILE A 252 11.69 -3.83 7.75
N LEU A 253 11.65 -4.88 8.56
CA LEU A 253 10.98 -4.86 9.87
C LEU A 253 11.61 -3.84 10.81
N LYS A 254 12.95 -3.79 10.89
CA LYS A 254 13.67 -2.79 11.69
C LYS A 254 13.34 -1.36 11.25
N HIS A 255 13.28 -1.10 9.94
CA HIS A 255 12.91 0.22 9.45
C HIS A 255 11.45 0.58 9.70
N LEU A 256 10.53 -0.37 9.60
CA LEU A 256 9.11 -0.16 9.92
C LEU A 256 8.92 0.15 11.41
N ASP A 257 9.63 -0.54 12.28
CA ASP A 257 9.57 -0.39 13.74
C ASP A 257 10.34 0.85 14.25
N ALA A 258 11.23 1.44 13.45
CA ALA A 258 11.96 2.65 13.83
C ALA A 258 11.02 3.80 14.21
N THR A 259 11.36 4.58 15.23
CA THR A 259 10.51 5.67 15.71
C THR A 259 10.36 6.79 14.65
N THR A 260 9.23 7.47 14.67
CA THR A 260 8.94 8.60 13.79
C THR A 260 7.98 9.57 14.47
N LYS A 261 8.07 10.86 14.12
CA LYS A 261 7.15 11.91 14.57
C LYS A 261 6.02 12.19 13.56
N ALA A 262 5.93 11.38 12.50
CA ALA A 262 4.87 11.54 11.51
C ALA A 262 3.49 11.30 12.17
N PRO A 263 2.54 12.24 12.04
CA PRO A 263 1.35 12.29 12.89
C PRO A 263 0.40 11.10 12.75
N HIS A 264 0.40 10.45 11.57
CA HIS A 264 -0.51 9.36 11.25
C HIS A 264 0.19 8.02 11.00
N TRP A 265 1.50 7.93 11.25
CA TRP A 265 2.16 6.63 11.23
C TRP A 265 1.80 5.90 12.54
N PRO A 266 1.24 4.68 12.46
CA PRO A 266 0.84 3.95 13.65
C PRO A 266 2.08 3.63 14.47
N VAL A 267 2.15 4.19 15.68
CA VAL A 267 3.27 3.95 16.58
C VAL A 267 3.21 2.50 17.04
N GLY A 268 4.25 1.73 16.70
CA GLY A 268 4.45 0.42 17.31
C GLY A 268 4.70 0.60 18.80
N VAL A 269 3.87 -0.01 19.64
CA VAL A 269 4.18 -0.21 21.06
C VAL A 269 5.53 -0.96 21.16
N ASP A 270 6.49 -0.39 21.91
CA ASP A 270 7.85 -0.93 22.07
C ASP A 270 7.85 -2.42 22.49
N GLY A 271 8.81 -3.19 21.98
CA GLY A 271 9.09 -4.56 22.42
C GLY A 271 9.17 -5.60 21.30
N ASN A 272 9.88 -6.71 21.57
CA ASN A 272 10.00 -7.85 20.67
C ASN A 272 8.66 -8.61 20.69
N ARG A 273 7.82 -8.42 19.67
CA ARG A 273 6.53 -9.12 19.59
C ARG A 273 6.71 -10.49 18.97
N PRO A 274 6.26 -11.58 19.62
CA PRO A 274 6.11 -12.84 18.91
C PRO A 274 5.15 -12.63 17.72
N PRO A 275 5.36 -13.32 16.59
CA PRO A 275 4.46 -13.24 15.44
C PRO A 275 3.00 -13.43 15.88
N ALA A 276 2.06 -12.80 15.18
CA ALA A 276 0.64 -12.99 15.44
C ALA A 276 0.29 -14.48 15.27
N LYS A 277 0.18 -15.21 16.40
CA LYS A 277 -0.25 -16.60 16.43
C LYS A 277 -1.77 -16.60 16.45
N ILE A 278 -2.39 -16.83 15.30
CA ILE A 278 -3.80 -17.21 15.28
C ILE A 278 -3.85 -18.69 15.68
N PRO A 279 -4.64 -19.08 16.69
CA PRO A 279 -4.88 -20.48 16.98
C PRO A 279 -5.41 -21.16 15.72
N VAL A 280 -4.69 -22.16 15.23
CA VAL A 280 -5.21 -23.02 14.16
C VAL A 280 -6.48 -23.67 14.73
N PRO A 281 -7.66 -23.51 14.10
CA PRO A 281 -8.84 -24.24 14.53
C PRO A 281 -8.50 -25.73 14.55
N MET A 282 -8.63 -26.38 15.70
CA MET A 282 -8.44 -27.82 15.75
C MET A 282 -9.41 -28.46 14.76
N PRO A 283 -8.97 -29.46 13.97
CA PRO A 283 -9.90 -30.23 13.17
C PRO A 283 -11.04 -30.71 14.08
N PRO A 284 -12.30 -30.68 13.63
CA PRO A 284 -13.39 -31.26 14.41
C PRO A 284 -12.98 -32.69 14.75
N SER A 285 -12.89 -32.97 16.06
CA SER A 285 -12.60 -34.32 16.52
C SER A 285 -13.65 -35.23 15.90
N HIS A 286 -13.22 -36.24 15.15
CA HIS A 286 -14.12 -37.34 14.81
C HIS A 286 -14.60 -37.90 16.14
N SER A 287 -15.81 -37.55 16.57
CA SER A 287 -16.48 -38.37 17.56
C SER A 287 -16.62 -39.72 16.86
N MET A 288 -15.92 -40.72 17.38
CA MET A 288 -16.26 -42.09 17.06
C MET A 288 -17.74 -42.20 17.45
N LYS A 289 -18.61 -42.29 16.45
CA LYS A 289 -19.91 -42.89 16.66
C LYS A 289 -19.59 -44.26 17.23
N SER A 290 -19.83 -44.42 18.53
CA SER A 290 -19.96 -45.73 19.12
C SER A 290 -21.13 -46.40 18.40
N ASP A 291 -20.80 -47.31 17.51
CA ASP A 291 -21.73 -48.34 17.06
C ASP A 291 -22.07 -49.19 18.29
N GLU A 292 -23.01 -48.73 19.10
CA GLU A 292 -23.79 -49.63 19.95
C GLU A 292 -24.85 -50.28 19.08
N CYS A 293 -24.39 -51.32 18.39
CA CYS A 293 -25.22 -52.44 18.01
C CYS A 293 -25.62 -53.16 19.31
N ILE A 294 -26.85 -52.97 19.79
CA ILE A 294 -27.49 -53.95 20.68
C ILE A 294 -28.90 -54.20 20.15
N SER A 295 -29.06 -55.46 19.75
CA SER A 295 -30.24 -56.25 19.37
C SER A 295 -31.49 -56.00 20.20
#